data_AF-A0A1C5PBW5-F1
#
_entry.id   AF-A0A1C5PBW5-F1
#
_cell.length_a   1.000
_cell.length_b   1.000
_cell.length_c   1.000
_cell.angle_alpha   90.00
_cell.angle_beta   90.00
_cell.angle_gamma   90.00
#
_symmetry.space_group_name_H-M   'P 1'
#
loop_
_entity.id
_entity.type
_entity.pdbx_description
1 polymer ?
#
loop_
_entity_poly.entity_id
_entity_poly.type
_entity_poly.pdbx_seq_one_letter_code
_entity_poly.pdbx_strand_id
1 'polypeptide(L)'
;MLFQKEKEDKNQINRLDQKRERRSPRRFFLLSPMSRKPLSGKASLCTFLKRASLTVEAALVLPIFLFGVITLISFMDIYKVQTEHLTELCQKAKEAGMYAYGAGNSGAENIVLPDVYSCQPVGGLLPLPRVWFHNTVKVHAWTGVKYEEENTAAENQPMVYVTESGTVYHRKLGCSYLNLSVQQVSGSAVKNMKNTYGEKYQACELCSRGQEPAGVVYITKKSNRFHNRESCSALKRSVRMVKESEVSGEMNACGRCG
;
A
#
# COMPACT_ATOMS: atom_id res chain seq x y z
N MET A 1 32.86 -85.32 -37.02
CA MET A 1 32.34 -84.75 -38.27
C MET A 1 32.71 -83.27 -38.31
N LEU A 2 33.40 -82.89 -39.38
CA LEU A 2 33.36 -81.59 -40.09
C LEU A 2 33.60 -80.29 -39.29
N PHE A 3 34.74 -79.62 -39.51
CA PHE A 3 34.90 -78.60 -40.57
C PHE A 3 36.34 -78.05 -40.58
N GLN A 4 36.99 -78.05 -41.75
CA GLN A 4 38.23 -77.33 -42.04
C GLN A 4 37.95 -75.83 -42.18
N LYS A 5 38.90 -74.96 -41.79
CA LYS A 5 39.08 -73.64 -42.42
C LYS A 5 40.56 -73.21 -42.39
N GLU A 6 40.95 -72.57 -43.48
CA GLU A 6 42.29 -72.39 -44.06
C GLU A 6 43.29 -71.55 -43.25
N LYS A 7 44.57 -71.84 -43.52
CA LYS A 7 45.75 -70.99 -43.25
C LYS A 7 45.90 -69.95 -44.35
N GLU A 8 46.25 -68.71 -44.00
CA GLU A 8 46.92 -67.80 -44.93
C GLU A 8 47.97 -66.94 -44.23
N ASP A 9 49.03 -66.67 -44.98
CA ASP A 9 50.43 -66.54 -44.55
C ASP A 9 50.87 -65.06 -44.55
N LYS A 10 51.33 -64.53 -43.41
CA LYS A 10 51.56 -63.08 -43.18
C LYS A 10 52.87 -62.52 -43.76
N ASN A 11 53.48 -63.20 -44.75
CA ASN A 11 54.86 -62.91 -45.16
C ASN A 11 55.01 -62.01 -46.40
N GLN A 12 53.93 -61.36 -46.88
CA GLN A 12 53.98 -60.50 -48.08
C GLN A 12 54.03 -58.99 -47.84
N ILE A 13 53.85 -58.49 -46.61
CA ILE A 13 53.72 -57.03 -46.36
C ILE A 13 55.08 -56.34 -46.13
N ASN A 14 56.16 -57.09 -45.87
CA ASN A 14 57.44 -56.51 -45.45
C ASN A 14 58.49 -56.31 -46.56
N ARG A 15 58.11 -56.32 -47.85
CA ARG A 15 59.08 -56.25 -48.96
C ARG A 15 58.98 -55.06 -49.93
N LEU A 16 58.06 -54.10 -49.73
CA LEU A 16 57.86 -53.02 -50.72
C LEU A 16 58.31 -51.60 -50.33
N ASP A 17 58.61 -51.28 -49.07
CA ASP A 17 58.98 -49.90 -48.72
C ASP A 17 60.47 -49.65 -48.41
N GLN A 18 61.33 -50.65 -48.62
CA GLN A 18 62.76 -50.54 -48.27
C GLN A 18 63.67 -50.01 -49.41
N LYS A 19 63.14 -49.40 -50.48
CA LYS A 19 64.01 -49.03 -51.62
C LYS A 19 63.55 -47.85 -52.48
N ARG A 20 63.36 -46.67 -51.88
CA ARG A 20 63.54 -45.41 -52.63
C ARG A 20 64.26 -44.34 -51.82
N GLU A 21 65.56 -44.54 -51.77
CA GLU A 21 66.58 -43.60 -51.33
C GLU A 21 66.78 -42.46 -52.38
N ARG A 22 67.27 -41.31 -51.91
CA ARG A 22 67.96 -40.20 -52.61
C ARG A 22 67.13 -39.03 -53.16
N ARG A 23 67.04 -37.97 -52.35
CA ARG A 23 67.57 -36.61 -52.64
C ARG A 23 67.37 -35.69 -51.43
N SER A 24 68.46 -35.23 -50.83
CA SER A 24 68.55 -34.01 -49.99
C SER A 24 68.88 -32.79 -50.89
N PRO A 25 69.05 -31.53 -50.42
CA PRO A 25 68.98 -31.00 -49.04
C PRO A 25 68.28 -29.62 -48.87
N ARG A 26 67.94 -29.26 -47.62
CA ARG A 26 68.14 -27.94 -46.94
C ARG A 26 67.40 -27.99 -45.57
N ARG A 27 68.06 -28.40 -44.47
CA ARG A 27 68.65 -27.55 -43.39
C ARG A 27 67.57 -26.67 -42.72
N PHE A 28 67.20 -26.80 -41.42
CA PHE A 28 68.01 -26.60 -40.21
C PHE A 28 67.30 -27.16 -38.94
N PHE A 29 68.06 -27.93 -38.13
CA PHE A 29 68.13 -28.02 -36.65
C PHE A 29 66.97 -28.53 -35.76
N LEU A 30 67.21 -29.75 -35.25
CA LEU A 30 67.18 -30.22 -33.85
C LEU A 30 65.95 -29.97 -32.96
N LEU A 31 65.22 -31.06 -32.70
CA LEU A 31 64.47 -31.29 -31.47
C LEU A 31 65.42 -31.76 -30.35
N SER A 32 65.33 -31.10 -29.20
CA SER A 32 65.38 -31.72 -27.87
C SER A 32 64.81 -30.72 -26.86
N PRO A 33 63.66 -30.98 -26.20
CA PRO A 33 63.27 -30.15 -25.06
C PRO A 33 64.00 -30.64 -23.82
N MET A 34 64.85 -29.77 -23.28
CA MET A 34 65.33 -29.84 -21.90
C MET A 34 64.15 -29.74 -20.93
N SER A 35 64.13 -30.66 -19.98
CA SER A 35 63.50 -30.50 -18.67
C SER A 35 63.82 -29.13 -18.05
N ARG A 36 62.81 -28.29 -17.77
CA ARG A 36 62.91 -27.15 -16.85
C ARG A 36 61.62 -26.96 -16.04
N LYS A 37 61.83 -26.75 -14.74
CA LYS A 37 60.94 -26.64 -13.57
C LYS A 37 59.86 -25.53 -13.68
N PRO A 38 58.80 -25.55 -12.86
CA PRO A 38 57.78 -24.50 -12.87
C PRO A 38 58.37 -23.23 -12.24
N LEU A 39 58.25 -22.10 -12.92
CA LEU A 39 58.56 -20.80 -12.32
C LEU A 39 57.35 -19.87 -12.46
N SER A 40 56.80 -19.56 -11.28
CA SER A 40 55.93 -18.44 -10.97
C SER A 40 56.31 -17.18 -11.77
N GLY A 41 55.50 -16.84 -12.76
CA GLY A 41 55.51 -15.56 -13.45
C GLY A 41 54.15 -14.91 -13.27
N LYS A 42 54.09 -13.83 -12.48
CA LYS A 42 52.93 -12.94 -12.42
C LYS A 42 52.69 -12.37 -13.81
N ALA A 43 51.71 -12.91 -14.54
CA ALA A 43 51.23 -12.29 -15.77
C ALA A 43 50.33 -11.11 -15.38
N SER A 44 50.90 -9.91 -15.43
CA SER A 44 50.14 -8.66 -15.45
C SER A 44 49.22 -8.67 -16.68
N LEU A 45 47.92 -8.60 -16.46
CA LEU A 45 46.87 -8.53 -17.50
C LEU A 45 46.82 -7.19 -18.27
N CYS A 46 47.84 -6.33 -18.15
CA CYS A 46 47.81 -4.95 -18.64
C CYS A 46 48.83 -4.65 -19.77
N THR A 47 48.96 -5.51 -20.78
CA THR A 47 49.68 -5.15 -22.03
C THR A 47 48.93 -5.43 -23.33
N PHE A 48 47.68 -5.89 -23.29
CA PHE A 48 46.87 -6.14 -24.51
C PHE A 48 46.04 -4.94 -25.03
N LEU A 49 45.99 -3.82 -24.30
CA LEU A 49 45.20 -2.65 -24.68
C LEU A 49 46.08 -1.58 -25.34
N LYS A 50 46.48 -1.78 -26.60
CA LYS A 50 46.98 -0.69 -27.45
C LYS A 50 46.13 -0.58 -28.72
N ARG A 51 45.48 0.57 -28.87
CA ARG A 51 44.56 1.02 -29.95
C ARG A 51 43.29 0.18 -30.11
N ALA A 52 42.28 0.45 -29.27
CA ALA A 52 40.89 0.09 -29.56
C ALA A 52 40.28 1.12 -30.54
N SER A 53 39.48 0.66 -31.50
CA SER A 53 38.74 1.55 -32.39
C SER A 53 37.55 2.16 -31.65
N LEU A 54 37.24 3.42 -31.96
CA LEU A 54 36.13 4.20 -31.40
C LEU A 54 34.77 3.45 -31.44
N THR A 55 34.64 2.49 -32.38
CA THR A 55 33.47 1.61 -32.55
C THR A 55 33.38 0.46 -31.53
N VAL A 56 34.51 -0.09 -31.07
CA VAL A 56 34.52 -1.22 -30.09
C VAL A 56 34.18 -0.72 -28.70
N GLU A 57 34.66 0.47 -28.33
CA GLU A 57 34.29 1.11 -27.07
C GLU A 57 32.78 1.38 -27.03
N ALA A 58 32.21 1.96 -28.10
CA ALA A 58 30.76 2.19 -28.20
C ALA A 58 29.93 0.90 -28.19
N ALA A 59 30.42 -0.18 -28.84
CA ALA A 59 29.74 -1.46 -28.89
C ALA A 59 29.64 -2.17 -27.52
N LEU A 60 30.53 -1.85 -26.57
CA LEU A 60 30.47 -2.37 -25.20
C LEU A 60 29.72 -1.43 -24.25
N VAL A 61 29.82 -0.12 -24.44
CA VAL A 61 29.15 0.87 -23.59
C VAL A 61 27.63 0.82 -23.76
N LEU A 62 27.12 0.66 -24.99
CA LEU A 62 25.67 0.67 -25.26
C LEU A 62 24.93 -0.50 -24.57
N PRO A 63 25.38 -1.77 -24.65
CA PRO A 63 24.74 -2.87 -23.92
C PRO A 63 24.77 -2.70 -22.40
N ILE A 64 25.89 -2.19 -21.85
CA ILE A 64 26.01 -1.95 -20.40
C ILE A 64 25.04 -0.85 -19.96
N PHE A 65 24.92 0.22 -20.75
CA PHE A 65 23.99 1.30 -20.46
C PHE A 65 22.53 0.82 -20.51
N LEU A 66 22.15 0.08 -21.56
CA LEU A 66 20.80 -0.48 -21.69
C LEU A 66 20.49 -1.47 -20.57
N PHE A 67 21.46 -2.29 -20.16
CA PHE A 67 21.33 -3.17 -19.00
C PHE A 67 21.12 -2.36 -17.70
N GLY A 68 21.84 -1.24 -17.52
CA GLY A 68 21.61 -0.30 -16.42
C GLY A 68 20.18 0.25 -16.39
N VAL A 69 19.65 0.67 -17.54
CA VAL A 69 18.27 1.17 -17.63
C VAL A 69 17.24 0.07 -17.34
N ILE A 70 17.42 -1.13 -17.89
CA ILE A 70 16.52 -2.28 -17.66
C ILE A 70 16.52 -2.68 -16.18
N THR A 71 17.68 -2.70 -15.53
CA THR A 71 17.78 -3.02 -14.10
C THR A 71 17.08 -1.96 -13.25
N LEU A 72 17.25 -0.66 -13.54
CA LEU A 72 16.54 0.41 -12.84
C LEU A 72 15.01 0.31 -13.00
N ILE A 73 14.52 0.04 -14.21
CA ILE A 73 13.09 -0.18 -14.47
C ILE A 73 12.59 -1.39 -13.65
N SER A 74 13.35 -2.49 -13.65
CA SER A 74 13.02 -3.70 -12.89
C SER A 74 12.91 -3.42 -11.38
N PHE A 75 13.83 -2.62 -10.82
CA PHE A 75 13.75 -2.20 -9.41
C PHE A 75 12.51 -1.34 -9.13
N MET A 76 12.17 -0.44 -10.04
CA MET A 76 10.99 0.42 -9.90
C MET A 76 9.69 -0.40 -9.86
N ASP A 77 9.60 -1.44 -10.69
CA ASP A 77 8.43 -2.33 -10.73
C ASP A 77 8.32 -3.21 -9.48
N ILE A 78 9.44 -3.74 -8.98
CA ILE A 78 9.45 -4.47 -7.69
C ILE A 78 9.00 -3.54 -6.56
N TYR A 79 9.50 -2.30 -6.55
CA TYR A 79 9.16 -1.32 -5.52
C TYR A 79 7.67 -0.97 -5.55
N LYS A 80 7.07 -0.79 -6.76
CA LYS A 80 5.62 -0.59 -6.90
C LYS A 80 4.83 -1.72 -6.24
N VAL A 81 5.11 -2.97 -6.60
CA VAL A 81 4.39 -4.13 -6.04
C VAL A 81 4.57 -4.20 -4.52
N GLN A 82 5.77 -3.91 -4.03
CA GLN A 82 6.04 -3.86 -2.59
C GLN A 82 5.22 -2.76 -1.89
N THR A 83 5.11 -1.57 -2.48
CA THR A 83 4.31 -0.48 -1.91
C THR A 83 2.80 -0.75 -1.95
N GLU A 84 2.30 -1.40 -3.00
CA GLU A 84 0.89 -1.78 -3.11
C GLU A 84 0.53 -2.81 -2.03
N HIS A 85 1.29 -3.90 -1.91
CA HIS A 85 1.08 -4.90 -0.87
C HIS A 85 1.18 -4.28 0.53
N LEU A 86 2.19 -3.44 0.79
CA LEU A 86 2.38 -2.82 2.10
C LEU A 86 1.23 -1.87 2.48
N THR A 87 0.75 -1.07 1.53
CA THR A 87 -0.36 -0.13 1.80
C THR A 87 -1.68 -0.86 2.01
N GLU A 88 -1.97 -1.90 1.22
CA GLU A 88 -3.15 -2.75 1.39
C GLU A 88 -3.14 -3.47 2.75
N LEU A 89 -2.00 -4.05 3.14
CA LEU A 89 -1.86 -4.67 4.46
C LEU A 89 -2.05 -3.69 5.60
N CYS A 90 -1.45 -2.50 5.49
CA CYS A 90 -1.60 -1.46 6.50
C CYS A 90 -3.07 -1.04 6.64
N GLN A 91 -3.79 -0.92 5.53
CA GLN A 91 -5.22 -0.61 5.55
C GLN A 91 -6.03 -1.73 6.21
N LYS A 92 -5.85 -2.99 5.80
CA LYS A 92 -6.52 -4.15 6.41
C LYS A 92 -6.21 -4.28 7.89
N ALA A 93 -4.96 -4.07 8.29
CA ALA A 93 -4.55 -4.11 9.70
C ALA A 93 -5.18 -2.98 10.52
N LYS A 94 -5.32 -1.77 9.95
CA LYS A 94 -6.03 -0.65 10.59
C LYS A 94 -7.53 -0.90 10.73
N GLU A 95 -8.16 -1.42 9.69
CA GLU A 95 -9.58 -1.80 9.71
C GLU A 95 -9.83 -2.89 10.75
N ALA A 96 -9.01 -3.95 10.77
CA ALA A 96 -9.05 -4.99 11.80
C ALA A 96 -8.82 -4.40 13.21
N GLY A 97 -7.87 -3.46 13.34
CA GLY A 97 -7.62 -2.70 14.56
C GLY A 97 -8.85 -1.97 15.09
N MET A 98 -9.62 -1.34 14.20
CA MET A 98 -10.83 -0.60 14.54
C MET A 98 -11.98 -1.53 14.98
N TYR A 99 -12.15 -2.68 14.32
CA TYR A 99 -13.24 -3.62 14.62
C TYR A 99 -12.91 -4.62 15.74
N ALA A 100 -11.67 -4.66 16.23
CA ALA A 100 -11.21 -5.55 17.28
C ALA A 100 -12.08 -5.51 18.56
N TYR A 101 -12.62 -4.33 18.89
CA TYR A 101 -13.52 -4.13 20.04
C TYR A 101 -14.77 -5.02 19.97
N GLY A 102 -15.39 -5.13 18.79
CA GLY A 102 -16.64 -5.87 18.59
C GLY A 102 -16.47 -7.39 18.64
N ALA A 103 -15.26 -7.89 18.40
CA ALA A 103 -14.95 -9.32 18.39
C ALA A 103 -14.81 -9.94 19.80
N GLY A 104 -15.06 -9.17 20.87
CA GLY A 104 -15.00 -9.65 22.26
C GLY A 104 -13.57 -9.93 22.76
N ASN A 105 -12.56 -9.84 21.89
CA ASN A 105 -11.15 -10.08 22.20
C ASN A 105 -10.49 -8.84 22.84
N SER A 106 -11.18 -8.28 23.83
CA SER A 106 -10.92 -7.01 24.50
C SER A 106 -9.63 -6.94 25.34
N GLY A 107 -8.66 -7.82 25.07
CA GLY A 107 -7.33 -7.84 25.68
C GLY A 107 -6.16 -7.84 24.67
N ALA A 108 -6.42 -7.93 23.36
CA ALA A 108 -5.35 -7.85 22.37
C ALA A 108 -5.02 -6.37 22.08
N GLU A 109 -4.05 -5.80 22.80
CA GLU A 109 -3.56 -4.42 22.60
C GLU A 109 -2.99 -4.21 21.19
N ASN A 110 -2.52 -5.28 20.54
CA ASN A 110 -1.88 -5.24 19.24
C ASN A 110 -2.41 -6.35 18.33
N ILE A 111 -2.71 -6.00 17.09
CA ILE A 111 -3.04 -6.94 16.00
C ILE A 111 -1.84 -7.04 15.06
N VAL A 112 -1.45 -8.26 14.74
CA VAL A 112 -0.35 -8.56 13.82
C VAL A 112 -0.91 -9.28 12.60
N LEU A 113 -0.65 -8.74 11.42
CA LEU A 113 -1.10 -9.31 10.15
C LEU A 113 0.12 -9.68 9.28
N PRO A 114 0.37 -10.97 9.02
CA PRO A 114 1.41 -11.41 8.10
C PRO A 114 0.91 -11.42 6.66
N ASP A 115 1.79 -11.07 5.71
CA ASP A 115 1.59 -11.24 4.28
C ASP A 115 2.77 -11.93 3.64
N VAL A 116 2.47 -12.84 2.72
CA VAL A 116 3.47 -13.57 1.95
C VAL A 116 3.06 -13.52 0.50
N TYR A 117 3.86 -12.81 -0.29
CA TYR A 117 3.63 -12.67 -1.73
C TYR A 117 4.93 -12.91 -2.48
N SER A 118 4.80 -13.08 -3.78
CA SER A 118 5.93 -13.41 -4.63
C SER A 118 5.96 -12.52 -5.85
N CYS A 119 7.10 -11.89 -6.13
CA CYS A 119 7.26 -11.04 -7.30
C CYS A 119 8.15 -11.72 -8.32
N GLN A 120 7.75 -11.63 -9.59
CA GLN A 120 8.58 -11.98 -10.71
C GLN A 120 8.96 -10.66 -11.42
N PRO A 121 10.24 -10.26 -11.39
CA PRO A 121 10.66 -9.02 -12.04
C PRO A 121 10.51 -9.15 -13.56
N VAL A 122 9.99 -8.09 -14.19
CA VAL A 122 9.80 -8.02 -15.64
C VAL A 122 11.11 -7.53 -16.26
N GLY A 123 11.97 -8.48 -16.64
CA GLY A 123 13.36 -8.21 -17.05
C GLY A 123 13.81 -8.93 -18.32
N GLY A 124 13.02 -8.82 -19.40
CA GLY A 124 13.37 -8.81 -20.83
C GLY A 124 14.39 -9.75 -21.52
N LEU A 125 15.32 -10.44 -20.85
CA LEU A 125 16.32 -11.30 -21.54
C LEU A 125 16.74 -12.53 -20.72
N LEU A 126 16.63 -12.46 -19.39
CA LEU A 126 16.94 -13.55 -18.47
C LEU A 126 15.72 -13.78 -17.57
N PRO A 127 15.07 -14.96 -17.59
CA PRO A 127 14.01 -15.27 -16.67
C PRO A 127 14.59 -15.36 -15.25
N LEU A 128 14.46 -14.29 -14.48
CA LEU A 128 14.86 -14.28 -13.08
C LEU A 128 13.88 -15.14 -12.25
N PRO A 129 14.38 -15.90 -11.28
CA PRO A 129 13.53 -16.71 -10.42
C PRO A 129 12.59 -15.80 -9.60
N ARG A 130 11.42 -16.34 -9.28
CA ARG A 130 10.42 -15.70 -8.41
C ARG A 130 11.02 -15.47 -7.02
N VAL A 131 10.97 -14.24 -6.53
CA VAL A 131 11.42 -13.86 -5.19
C VAL A 131 10.23 -13.81 -4.25
N TRP A 132 10.36 -14.42 -3.07
CA TRP A 132 9.35 -14.42 -2.02
C TRP A 132 9.61 -13.30 -1.03
N PHE A 133 8.56 -12.54 -0.70
CA PHE A 133 8.58 -11.46 0.27
C PHE A 133 7.71 -11.83 1.47
N HIS A 134 8.22 -11.56 2.67
CA HIS A 134 7.51 -11.73 3.93
C HIS A 134 7.39 -10.38 4.60
N ASN A 135 6.17 -9.86 4.69
CA ASN A 135 5.88 -8.61 5.38
C ASN A 135 5.00 -8.87 6.59
N THR A 136 5.24 -8.15 7.68
CA THR A 136 4.43 -8.21 8.89
C THR A 136 4.09 -6.81 9.34
N VAL A 137 2.80 -6.52 9.50
CA VAL A 137 2.33 -5.23 10.01
C VAL A 137 1.76 -5.43 11.41
N LYS A 138 2.17 -4.57 12.35
CA LYS A 138 1.64 -4.51 13.73
C LYS A 138 0.90 -3.20 13.90
N VAL A 139 -0.37 -3.26 14.34
CA VAL A 139 -1.21 -2.09 14.61
C VAL A 139 -1.81 -2.22 16.00
N HIS A 140 -1.90 -1.11 16.72
CA HIS A 140 -2.62 -1.06 17.99
C HIS A 140 -4.13 -1.20 17.76
N ALA A 141 -4.76 -2.10 18.50
CA ALA A 141 -6.19 -2.28 18.43
C ALA A 141 -6.92 -1.14 19.16
N TRP A 142 -8.07 -0.72 18.64
CA TRP A 142 -8.97 0.17 19.37
C TRP A 142 -9.72 -0.66 20.43
N THR A 143 -9.27 -0.58 21.68
CA THR A 143 -9.84 -1.35 22.81
C THR A 143 -10.95 -0.62 23.55
N GLY A 144 -11.23 0.64 23.18
CA GLY A 144 -12.17 1.50 23.89
C GLY A 144 -11.71 1.81 25.33
N VAL A 145 -12.44 2.68 26.01
CA VAL A 145 -12.29 2.85 27.46
C VAL A 145 -13.33 1.94 28.10
N LYS A 146 -12.86 0.85 28.73
CA LYS A 146 -13.70 0.12 29.69
C LYS A 146 -13.72 0.97 30.95
N TYR A 147 -14.86 1.58 31.24
CA TYR A 147 -15.14 1.99 32.61
C TYR A 147 -15.36 0.68 33.35
N GLU A 148 -14.39 0.28 34.18
CA GLU A 148 -14.65 -0.77 35.14
C GLU A 148 -15.84 -0.28 35.97
N GLU A 149 -16.92 -1.06 36.01
CA GLU A 149 -17.90 -0.97 37.08
C GLU A 149 -17.20 -1.44 38.35
N GLU A 150 -16.24 -0.65 38.82
CA GLU A 150 -15.76 -0.74 40.16
C GLU A 150 -17.00 -0.49 41.02
N ASN A 151 -17.33 -1.44 41.90
CA ASN A 151 -18.38 -1.32 42.90
C ASN A 151 -18.02 -0.23 43.93
N THR A 152 -17.73 0.98 43.47
CA THR A 152 -17.81 2.19 44.27
C THR A 152 -19.20 2.75 44.01
N ALA A 153 -20.05 2.68 45.02
CA ALA A 153 -21.36 3.33 45.07
C ALA A 153 -21.28 4.88 45.04
N ALA A 154 -20.23 5.43 44.43
CA ALA A 154 -19.92 6.83 44.30
C ALA A 154 -19.88 7.17 42.81
N GLU A 155 -21.02 7.68 42.34
CA GLU A 155 -21.18 8.42 41.08
C GLU A 155 -21.37 7.63 39.77
N ASN A 156 -22.27 6.64 39.75
CA ASN A 156 -23.12 6.45 38.56
C ASN A 156 -24.11 7.61 38.45
N GLN A 157 -23.59 8.82 38.26
CA GLN A 157 -24.41 10.00 38.03
C GLN A 157 -24.86 9.98 36.56
N PRO A 158 -26.17 10.07 36.29
CA PRO A 158 -26.68 10.10 34.93
C PRO A 158 -26.06 11.25 34.15
N MET A 159 -25.61 10.95 32.92
CA MET A 159 -25.08 11.96 32.00
C MET A 159 -26.22 12.57 31.20
N VAL A 160 -26.21 13.90 31.05
CA VAL A 160 -27.20 14.67 30.32
C VAL A 160 -26.55 15.46 29.19
N TYR A 161 -27.34 15.77 28.17
CA TYR A 161 -26.95 16.52 26.98
C TYR A 161 -27.38 17.96 27.10
N VAL A 162 -26.44 18.88 26.93
CA VAL A 162 -26.65 20.32 27.01
C VAL A 162 -26.13 20.95 25.72
N THR A 163 -26.84 21.97 25.23
CA THR A 163 -26.39 22.77 24.09
C THR A 163 -25.69 24.02 24.59
N GLU A 164 -24.68 24.53 23.86
CA GLU A 164 -23.87 25.68 24.31
C GLU A 164 -24.71 26.92 24.65
N SER A 165 -25.81 27.13 23.94
CA SER A 165 -26.73 28.26 24.13
C SER A 165 -28.07 27.86 24.76
N GLY A 166 -28.22 26.59 25.19
CA GLY A 166 -29.46 26.06 25.71
C GLY A 166 -29.66 26.38 27.19
N THR A 167 -30.91 26.58 27.58
CA THR A 167 -31.31 26.78 28.98
C THR A 167 -31.87 25.50 29.63
N VAL A 168 -31.91 24.40 28.88
CA VAL A 168 -32.46 23.12 29.30
C VAL A 168 -31.49 21.98 29.01
N TYR A 169 -31.51 20.97 29.87
CA TYR A 169 -30.77 19.73 29.63
C TYR A 169 -31.70 18.64 29.07
N HIS A 170 -31.11 17.70 28.35
CA HIS A 170 -31.80 16.60 27.68
C HIS A 170 -31.21 15.25 28.13
N ARG A 171 -32.02 14.24 28.45
CA ARG A 171 -31.50 12.88 28.74
C ARG A 171 -31.32 12.02 27.49
N LYS A 172 -31.90 12.43 26.35
CA LYS A 172 -31.86 11.67 25.08
C LYS A 172 -31.28 12.50 23.94
N LEU A 173 -30.26 11.98 23.25
CA LEU A 173 -29.72 12.54 22.00
C LEU A 173 -30.76 12.65 20.90
N GLY A 174 -31.69 11.69 20.84
CA GLY A 174 -32.79 11.67 19.88
C GLY A 174 -33.91 12.68 20.15
N CYS A 175 -33.77 13.57 21.13
CA CYS A 175 -34.80 14.57 21.38
C CYS A 175 -34.96 15.47 20.16
N SER A 176 -36.20 15.64 19.68
CA SER A 176 -36.53 16.52 18.55
C SER A 176 -36.10 18.00 18.70
N TYR A 177 -35.80 18.46 19.92
CA TYR A 177 -35.22 19.78 20.18
C TYR A 177 -33.70 19.81 19.98
N LEU A 178 -33.03 18.67 20.15
CA LEU A 178 -31.59 18.52 19.97
C LEU A 178 -31.26 18.11 18.52
N ASN A 179 -31.93 17.05 18.04
CA ASN A 179 -31.75 16.48 16.71
C ASN A 179 -32.87 16.94 15.76
N LEU A 180 -32.58 17.97 14.98
CA LEU A 180 -33.48 18.50 13.97
C LEU A 180 -33.43 17.66 12.69
N SER A 181 -34.58 17.31 12.14
CA SER A 181 -34.68 16.70 10.81
C SER A 181 -34.46 17.77 9.73
N VAL A 182 -33.22 17.89 9.24
CA VAL A 182 -32.84 18.80 8.16
C VAL A 182 -33.12 18.14 6.80
N GLN A 183 -33.73 18.88 5.88
CA GLN A 183 -33.97 18.46 4.51
C GLN A 183 -33.24 19.39 3.55
N GLN A 184 -32.62 18.79 2.54
CA GLN A 184 -31.96 19.50 1.47
C GLN A 184 -32.94 19.64 0.29
N VAL A 185 -33.15 20.87 -0.17
CA VAL A 185 -34.14 21.20 -1.21
C VAL A 185 -33.52 22.18 -2.20
N SER A 186 -33.96 22.16 -3.46
CA SER A 186 -33.53 23.15 -4.44
C SER A 186 -34.03 24.56 -4.08
N GLY A 187 -33.19 25.58 -4.30
CA GLY A 187 -33.55 26.97 -3.97
C GLY A 187 -34.78 27.49 -4.73
N SER A 188 -34.99 26.98 -5.95
CA SER A 188 -36.18 27.30 -6.75
C SER A 188 -37.47 26.75 -6.14
N ALA A 189 -37.43 25.54 -5.56
CA ALA A 189 -38.60 24.92 -4.94
C ALA A 189 -38.96 25.59 -3.61
N VAL A 190 -37.97 26.03 -2.82
CA VAL A 190 -38.21 26.61 -1.49
C VAL A 190 -39.06 27.89 -1.54
N LYS A 191 -39.01 28.67 -2.62
CA LYS A 191 -39.85 29.87 -2.80
C LYS A 191 -41.36 29.56 -2.75
N ASN A 192 -41.74 28.37 -3.21
CA ASN A 192 -43.14 27.92 -3.26
C ASN A 192 -43.52 26.94 -2.14
N MET A 193 -42.53 26.42 -1.39
CA MET A 193 -42.78 25.50 -0.29
C MET A 193 -43.22 26.22 0.97
N LYS A 194 -44.02 25.50 1.76
CA LYS A 194 -44.50 25.93 3.07
C LYS A 194 -44.07 24.93 4.13
N ASN A 195 -43.87 25.41 5.35
CA ASN A 195 -43.59 24.57 6.51
C ASN A 195 -44.86 23.81 6.94
N THR A 196 -44.75 22.98 7.99
CA THR A 196 -45.89 22.23 8.53
C THR A 196 -47.04 23.10 9.03
N TYR A 197 -46.80 24.39 9.27
CA TYR A 197 -47.78 25.36 9.76
C TYR A 197 -48.32 26.27 8.64
N GLY A 198 -47.94 26.02 7.38
CA GLY A 198 -48.40 26.79 6.23
C GLY A 198 -47.63 28.11 5.98
N GLU A 199 -46.56 28.37 6.73
CA GLU A 199 -45.72 29.56 6.56
C GLU A 199 -44.69 29.36 5.44
N LYS A 200 -44.35 30.45 4.74
CA LYS A 200 -43.29 30.44 3.72
C LYS A 200 -41.91 30.49 4.37
N TYR A 201 -40.93 29.85 3.73
CA TYR A 201 -39.54 29.90 4.16
C TYR A 201 -38.91 31.25 3.85
N GLN A 202 -38.36 31.89 4.88
CA GLN A 202 -37.64 33.16 4.82
C GLN A 202 -36.13 32.94 4.99
N ALA A 203 -35.33 33.92 4.57
CA ALA A 203 -33.88 33.82 4.68
C ALA A 203 -33.44 33.81 6.15
N CYS A 204 -32.50 32.93 6.50
CA CYS A 204 -31.86 32.95 7.82
C CYS A 204 -31.02 34.23 8.02
N GLU A 205 -31.17 34.85 9.19
CA GLU A 205 -30.45 36.09 9.56
C GLU A 205 -28.93 35.91 9.67
N LEU A 206 -28.45 34.69 9.92
CA LEU A 206 -27.03 34.40 10.12
C LEU A 206 -26.31 34.02 8.82
N CYS A 207 -26.89 33.11 8.04
CA CYS A 207 -26.21 32.57 6.85
C CYS A 207 -26.72 33.08 5.51
N SER A 208 -27.89 33.72 5.47
CA SER A 208 -28.59 34.07 4.23
C SER A 208 -29.14 35.50 4.23
N ARG A 209 -28.65 36.37 5.12
CA ARG A 209 -29.12 37.76 5.24
C ARG A 209 -28.97 38.51 3.91
N GLY A 210 -30.09 38.94 3.33
CA GLY A 210 -30.11 39.66 2.05
C GLY A 210 -29.75 38.81 0.83
N GLN A 211 -29.68 37.49 0.95
CA GLN A 211 -29.34 36.58 -0.15
C GLN A 211 -30.57 35.83 -0.66
N GLU A 212 -30.62 35.61 -1.97
CA GLU A 212 -31.57 34.68 -2.57
C GLU A 212 -31.21 33.21 -2.23
N PRO A 213 -32.18 32.28 -2.35
CA PRO A 213 -31.93 30.86 -2.17
C PRO A 213 -30.86 30.38 -3.16
N ALA A 214 -29.78 29.77 -2.65
CA ALA A 214 -28.76 29.14 -3.49
C ALA A 214 -29.33 27.93 -4.25
N GLY A 215 -28.57 27.34 -5.18
CA GLY A 215 -29.03 26.16 -5.94
C GLY A 215 -29.56 25.05 -5.05
N VAL A 216 -28.93 24.85 -3.89
CA VAL A 216 -29.35 23.94 -2.84
C VAL A 216 -29.43 24.68 -1.51
N VAL A 217 -30.52 24.49 -0.79
CA VAL A 217 -30.76 25.10 0.53
C VAL A 217 -31.22 24.06 1.54
N TYR A 218 -30.99 24.35 2.81
CA TYR A 218 -31.33 23.50 3.94
C TYR A 218 -32.51 24.10 4.69
N ILE A 219 -33.54 23.29 4.89
CA ILE A 219 -34.75 23.65 5.63
C ILE A 219 -35.05 22.61 6.69
N THR A 220 -35.82 22.99 7.70
CA THR A 220 -36.45 22.04 8.61
C THR A 220 -37.97 22.19 8.51
N LYS A 221 -38.71 21.09 8.64
CA LYS A 221 -40.18 21.09 8.49
C LYS A 221 -40.90 21.99 9.48
N LYS A 222 -40.34 22.16 10.68
CA LYS A 222 -40.92 22.94 11.78
C LYS A 222 -40.43 24.40 11.82
N SER A 223 -39.37 24.75 11.11
CA SER A 223 -38.87 26.13 11.01
C SER A 223 -39.49 26.84 9.82
N ASN A 224 -39.45 28.17 9.85
CA ASN A 224 -39.78 29.03 8.72
C ASN A 224 -38.53 29.69 8.10
N ARG A 225 -37.32 29.22 8.45
CA ARG A 225 -36.06 29.74 7.89
C ARG A 225 -35.40 28.74 6.95
N PHE A 226 -34.89 29.23 5.82
CA PHE A 226 -33.98 28.48 4.95
C PHE A 226 -32.53 28.92 5.17
N HIS A 227 -31.61 27.98 4.95
CA HIS A 227 -30.19 28.19 5.14
C HIS A 227 -29.42 27.83 3.87
N ASN A 228 -28.53 28.71 3.41
CA ASN A 228 -27.64 28.40 2.28
C ASN A 228 -26.43 27.54 2.70
N ARG A 229 -26.10 27.48 3.99
CA ARG A 229 -24.98 26.72 4.54
C ARG A 229 -25.46 25.69 5.54
N GLU A 230 -24.98 24.45 5.42
CA GLU A 230 -25.22 23.38 6.40
C GLU A 230 -24.58 23.67 7.75
N SER A 231 -23.49 24.43 7.76
CA SER A 231 -22.71 24.79 8.94
C SER A 231 -23.27 25.99 9.72
N CYS A 232 -24.46 26.48 9.37
CA CYS A 232 -25.10 27.57 10.08
C CYS A 232 -25.38 27.17 11.54
N SER A 233 -24.93 27.96 12.51
CA SER A 233 -25.17 27.72 13.95
C SER A 233 -26.66 27.74 14.34
N ALA A 234 -27.51 28.44 13.57
CA ALA A 234 -28.96 28.36 13.76
C ALA A 234 -29.57 27.03 13.27
N LEU A 235 -28.85 26.29 12.41
CA LEU A 235 -29.26 24.99 11.88
C LEU A 235 -28.64 23.84 12.68
N LYS A 236 -27.35 23.92 12.99
CA LYS A 236 -26.59 22.93 13.77
C LYS A 236 -26.45 23.38 15.22
N ARG A 237 -26.88 22.54 16.16
CA ARG A 237 -26.63 22.73 17.60
C ARG A 237 -25.40 21.94 18.02
N SER A 238 -24.41 22.61 18.62
CA SER A 238 -23.31 21.98 19.35
C SER A 238 -23.83 21.40 20.66
N VAL A 239 -23.65 20.09 20.84
CA VAL A 239 -24.11 19.35 22.03
C VAL A 239 -22.89 18.87 22.80
N ARG A 240 -22.85 19.13 24.09
CA ARG A 240 -21.89 18.54 25.04
C ARG A 240 -22.60 17.61 26.01
N MET A 241 -21.88 16.63 26.52
CA MET A 241 -22.36 15.69 27.54
C MET A 241 -21.77 16.11 28.89
N VAL A 242 -22.62 16.24 29.91
CA VAL A 242 -22.27 16.77 31.24
C VAL A 242 -22.95 15.91 32.30
N LYS A 243 -22.38 15.81 33.51
CA LYS A 243 -23.03 15.14 34.64
C LYS A 243 -24.32 15.88 35.03
N GLU A 244 -25.39 15.15 35.37
CA GLU A 244 -26.68 15.78 35.75
C GLU A 244 -26.53 16.67 37.00
N SER A 245 -25.66 16.29 37.94
CA SER A 245 -25.35 17.04 39.17
C SER A 245 -24.81 18.45 38.92
N GLU A 246 -24.04 18.64 37.84
CA GLU A 246 -23.48 19.94 37.47
C GLU A 246 -24.56 20.89 36.90
N VAL A 247 -25.69 20.33 36.43
CA VAL A 247 -26.67 21.06 35.63
C VAL A 247 -28.03 21.18 36.32
N SER A 248 -28.36 20.28 37.25
CA SER A 248 -29.67 20.20 37.91
C SER A 248 -30.07 21.44 38.73
N GLY A 249 -29.12 22.31 39.06
CA GLY A 249 -29.36 23.58 39.76
C GLY A 249 -29.47 24.81 38.84
N GLU A 250 -28.91 24.76 37.65
CA GLU A 250 -28.84 25.91 36.73
C GLU A 250 -29.83 25.83 35.57
N MET A 251 -30.13 24.61 35.11
CA MET A 251 -30.98 24.38 33.93
C MET A 251 -32.12 23.45 34.26
N ASN A 252 -33.27 23.72 33.65
CA ASN A 252 -34.45 22.87 33.80
C ASN A 252 -34.38 21.66 32.86
N ALA A 253 -35.07 20.60 33.25
CA ALA A 253 -35.22 19.41 32.42
C ALA A 253 -36.08 19.74 31.18
N CYS A 254 -35.71 19.22 30.01
CA CYS A 254 -36.50 19.40 28.80
C CYS A 254 -37.89 18.76 28.95
N GLY A 255 -38.98 19.48 28.70
CA GLY A 255 -40.35 18.93 28.84
C GLY A 255 -40.71 17.71 27.96
N ARG A 256 -39.85 17.29 27.03
CA ARG A 256 -40.05 16.05 26.24
C ARG A 256 -39.15 14.88 26.64
N CYS A 257 -37.98 15.14 27.21
CA CYS A 257 -36.97 14.12 27.45
C CYS A 257 -36.13 14.35 28.72
N GLY A 258 -36.55 15.31 29.54
CA GLY A 258 -36.09 15.54 30.89
C GLY A 258 -36.72 14.55 31.84
#